data_AF-A0A6J6EWT7-F1
#
_entry.id   AF-A0A6J6EWT7-F1
#
_cell.length_a   1.000
_cell.length_b   1.000
_cell.length_c   1.000
_cell.angle_alpha   90.00
_cell.angle_beta   90.00
_cell.angle_gamma   90.00
#
_symmetry.space_group_name_H-M   'P 1'
#
loop_
_entity.id
_entity.type
_entity.pdbx_description
1 polymer ?
#
loop_
_entity_poly.entity_id
_entity_poly.type
_entity_poly.pdbx_seq_one_letter_code
_entity_poly.pdbx_strand_id
1 'polypeptide(L)'
;MANFFDLDVSFDGDEPDLSKIPAEQLEKAVAELPDALQSVARGLLIEKRTMSDVSQDLGIRQGELVTRLHRAMLSISMSLMNGGRPH
;
A
#
# COMPACT_ATOMS: atom_id res chain seq x y z
N MET A 1 22.66 8.99 11.21
CA MET A 1 22.10 8.40 9.97
C MET A 1 20.64 8.13 10.25
N ALA A 2 19.74 8.70 9.45
CA ALA A 2 18.31 8.78 9.77
C ALA A 2 17.64 7.39 9.82
N ASN A 3 16.83 7.17 10.86
CA ASN A 3 16.13 5.92 11.19
C ASN A 3 15.21 5.44 10.05
N PHE A 4 15.63 4.42 9.30
CA PHE A 4 14.82 3.78 8.25
C PHE A 4 14.11 2.49 8.70
N PHE A 5 14.25 2.08 9.97
CA PHE A 5 13.82 0.74 10.43
C PHE A 5 13.27 0.68 11.85
N ASP A 6 12.90 1.80 12.46
CA ASP A 6 12.17 1.76 13.72
C ASP A 6 10.71 2.13 13.49
N LEU A 7 9.89 1.11 13.28
CA LEU A 7 8.48 1.16 13.58
C LEU A 7 8.09 -0.29 13.82
N ASP A 8 8.34 -0.72 15.04
CA ASP A 8 7.54 -1.71 15.75
C ASP A 8 6.07 -1.21 15.73
N VAL A 9 5.41 -1.32 14.58
CA VAL A 9 3.99 -0.98 14.44
C VAL A 9 3.22 -2.17 14.98
N SER A 10 2.89 -2.12 16.25
CA SER A 10 1.73 -2.84 16.77
C SER A 10 0.52 -2.32 16.00
N PHE A 11 -0.04 -3.14 15.10
CA PHE A 11 -1.17 -2.77 14.26
C PHE A 11 -2.48 -2.85 15.06
N ASP A 12 -2.69 -1.89 15.96
CA ASP A 12 -3.90 -1.71 16.78
C ASP A 12 -4.85 -0.66 16.16
N GLY A 13 -4.93 -0.61 14.83
CA GLY A 13 -5.78 0.34 14.10
C GLY A 13 -6.50 -0.33 12.94
N ASP A 14 -7.78 -0.01 12.77
CA ASP A 14 -8.60 -0.46 11.63
C ASP A 14 -7.82 -0.25 10.31
N GLU A 15 -7.75 -1.30 9.48
CA GLU A 15 -7.14 -1.20 8.16
C GLU A 15 -7.79 -0.04 7.37
N PRO A 16 -7.00 0.83 6.71
CA PRO A 16 -7.55 1.95 5.97
C PRO A 16 -8.46 1.46 4.83
N ASP A 17 -9.74 1.85 4.88
CA ASP A 17 -10.72 1.51 3.85
C ASP A 17 -10.48 2.34 2.57
N LEU A 18 -9.80 1.73 1.61
CA LEU A 18 -9.52 2.33 0.32
C LEU A 18 -10.64 2.13 -0.71
N SER A 19 -11.72 1.42 -0.36
CA SER A 19 -12.79 1.07 -1.32
C SER A 19 -13.58 2.27 -1.83
N LYS A 20 -13.54 3.39 -1.08
CA LYS A 20 -14.26 4.63 -1.40
C LYS A 20 -13.43 5.62 -2.23
N ILE A 21 -12.17 5.31 -2.51
CA ILE A 21 -11.27 6.19 -3.26
C ILE A 21 -11.55 6.02 -4.77
N PRO A 22 -11.70 7.12 -5.53
CA PRO A 22 -11.82 7.03 -6.99
C PRO A 22 -10.61 6.32 -7.61
N ALA A 23 -10.86 5.45 -8.60
CA ALA A 23 -9.80 4.65 -9.23
C ALA A 23 -8.61 5.49 -9.73
N GLU A 24 -8.87 6.65 -10.34
CA GLU A 24 -7.80 7.55 -10.81
C GLU A 24 -6.92 8.10 -9.68
N GLN A 25 -7.52 8.41 -8.52
CA GLN A 25 -6.75 8.90 -7.36
C GLN A 25 -5.94 7.76 -6.73
N LEU A 26 -6.52 6.56 -6.70
CA LEU A 26 -5.82 5.36 -6.21
C LEU A 26 -4.64 5.01 -7.12
N GLU A 27 -4.80 5.06 -8.44
CA GLU A 27 -3.71 4.79 -9.39
C GLU A 27 -2.56 5.79 -9.24
N LYS A 28 -2.86 7.09 -9.11
CA LYS A 28 -1.85 8.12 -8.87
C LYS A 28 -1.11 7.88 -7.55
N ALA A 29 -1.84 7.63 -6.47
CA ALA A 29 -1.23 7.36 -5.17
C ALA A 29 -0.37 6.08 -5.18
N VAL A 30 -0.80 5.04 -5.90
CA VAL A 30 -0.01 3.81 -6.09
C VAL A 30 1.27 4.09 -6.89
N ALA A 31 1.22 4.95 -7.90
CA ALA A 31 2.38 5.32 -8.71
C ALA A 31 3.46 6.12 -7.94
N GLU A 32 3.08 6.77 -6.83
CA GLU A 32 4.01 7.49 -5.95
C GLU A 32 4.65 6.61 -4.88
N LEU A 33 4.24 5.34 -4.77
CA LEU A 33 4.83 4.41 -3.82
C LEU A 33 6.24 3.97 -4.25
N PRO A 34 7.11 3.59 -3.29
CA PRO A 34 8.33 2.86 -3.60
C PRO A 34 8.05 1.56 -4.36
N ASP A 35 8.91 1.18 -5.31
CA ASP A 35 8.74 0.00 -6.21
C ASP A 35 8.30 -1.29 -5.49
N ALA A 36 8.89 -1.53 -4.31
CA ALA A 36 8.64 -2.71 -3.49
C ALA A 36 7.19 -2.78 -2.95
N LEU A 37 6.55 -1.63 -2.74
CA LEU A 37 5.15 -1.49 -2.30
C LEU A 37 4.21 -1.32 -3.49
N GLN A 38 4.64 -0.54 -4.49
CA GLN A 38 3.88 -0.27 -5.71
C GLN A 38 3.47 -1.55 -6.41
N SER A 39 4.39 -2.50 -6.58
CA SER A 39 4.14 -3.76 -7.28
C SER A 39 3.04 -4.59 -6.59
N VAL A 40 3.04 -4.60 -5.25
CA VAL A 40 2.03 -5.31 -4.45
C VAL A 40 0.68 -4.58 -4.52
N ALA A 41 0.69 -3.26 -4.31
CA ALA A 41 -0.52 -2.44 -4.32
C ALA A 41 -1.21 -2.43 -5.69
N ARG A 42 -0.43 -2.33 -6.77
CA ARG A 42 -0.95 -2.40 -8.14
C ARG A 42 -1.62 -3.74 -8.41
N GLY A 43 -0.95 -4.85 -8.11
CA GLY A 43 -1.49 -6.19 -8.36
C GLY A 43 -2.81 -6.44 -7.62
N LEU A 44 -2.91 -6.02 -6.36
CA LEU A 44 -4.07 -6.33 -5.51
C LEU A 44 -5.18 -5.27 -5.59
N LEU A 45 -4.83 -3.99 -5.56
CA LEU A 45 -5.81 -2.90 -5.45
C LEU A 45 -6.32 -2.42 -6.82
N ILE A 46 -5.46 -2.42 -7.84
CA ILE A 46 -5.80 -1.97 -9.20
C ILE A 46 -6.18 -3.15 -10.08
N GLU A 47 -5.27 -4.12 -10.24
CA GLU A 47 -5.44 -5.25 -11.15
C GLU A 47 -6.35 -6.36 -10.57
N LYS A 48 -6.72 -6.24 -9.29
CA LYS A 48 -7.60 -7.19 -8.58
C LYS A 48 -7.13 -8.66 -8.67
N ARG A 49 -5.82 -8.88 -8.75
CA ARG A 49 -5.21 -10.24 -8.71
C ARG A 49 -5.34 -10.85 -7.31
N THR A 50 -5.16 -12.16 -7.20
CA THR A 50 -5.15 -12.83 -5.90
C THR A 50 -3.81 -12.62 -5.17
N MET A 51 -3.82 -12.73 -3.83
CA MET A 51 -2.58 -12.69 -3.03
C MET A 51 -1.60 -13.80 -3.44
N SER A 52 -2.11 -14.97 -3.83
CA SER A 52 -1.28 -16.07 -4.34
C SER A 52 -0.56 -15.67 -5.63
N ASP A 53 -1.28 -15.17 -6.63
CA ASP A 53 -0.71 -14.79 -7.93
C ASP A 53 0.36 -13.70 -7.77
N VAL A 54 0.07 -12.67 -6.98
CA VAL A 54 0.99 -11.54 -6.76
C VAL A 54 2.22 -12.01 -5.98
N SER A 55 2.08 -12.85 -4.95
CA SER A 55 3.23 -13.36 -4.20
C SER A 55 4.16 -14.23 -5.06
N GLN A 56 3.59 -15.06 -5.93
CA GLN A 56 4.34 -15.96 -6.81
C GLN A 56 5.09 -15.18 -7.90
N ASP A 57 4.42 -14.21 -8.51
CA ASP A 57 4.99 -13.35 -9.56
C ASP A 57 6.13 -12.48 -9.02
N LEU A 58 5.98 -11.96 -7.79
CA LEU A 58 7.03 -11.18 -7.12
C LEU A 58 8.11 -12.05 -6.45
N GLY A 59 7.93 -13.37 -6.40
CA GLY A 59 8.87 -14.28 -5.74
C GLY A 59 9.02 -14.05 -4.22
N ILE A 60 7.97 -13.56 -3.55
CA ILE A 60 7.99 -13.23 -2.11
C ILE A 60 7.09 -14.16 -1.29
N ARG A 61 7.34 -14.21 0.03
CA ARG A 61 6.50 -14.98 0.95
C ARG A 61 5.16 -14.28 1.20
N GLN A 62 4.11 -15.06 1.48
CA GLN A 62 2.78 -14.53 1.80
C GLN A 62 2.79 -13.53 2.97
N GLY A 63 3.49 -13.84 4.07
CA GLY A 63 3.60 -12.90 5.20
C GLY A 63 4.26 -11.59 4.83
N GLU A 64 5.27 -11.62 3.95
CA GLU A 64 5.92 -10.42 3.44
C GLU A 64 4.99 -9.60 2.54
N LEU A 65 4.22 -10.28 1.68
CA LEU A 65 3.20 -9.63 0.84
C LEU A 65 2.16 -8.89 1.70
N VAL A 66 1.66 -9.51 2.77
CA VAL A 66 0.71 -8.87 3.70
C VAL A 66 1.32 -7.64 4.34
N THR A 67 2.55 -7.72 4.85
CA THR A 67 3.25 -6.57 5.45
C THR A 67 3.46 -5.43 4.44
N ARG A 68 3.87 -5.75 3.21
CA ARG A 68 4.05 -4.76 2.14
C ARG A 68 2.72 -4.12 1.73
N LEU A 69 1.65 -4.91 1.60
CA LEU A 69 0.32 -4.41 1.29
C LEU A 69 -0.15 -3.44 2.37
N HIS A 70 -0.06 -3.83 3.65
CA HIS A 70 -0.47 -2.98 4.76
C HIS A 70 0.28 -1.63 4.76
N ARG A 71 1.61 -1.66 4.57
CA ARG A 71 2.42 -0.45 4.42
C ARG A 71 2.02 0.41 3.22
N ALA A 72 1.71 -0.22 2.09
CA ALA A 72 1.23 0.48 0.91
C ALA A 72 -0.10 1.21 1.18
N MET A 73 -1.05 0.54 1.83
CA MET A 73 -2.36 1.14 2.14
C MET A 73 -2.23 2.32 3.10
N LEU A 74 -1.38 2.22 4.12
CA LEU A 74 -1.07 3.34 5.02
C LEU A 74 -0.45 4.53 4.27
N SER A 75 0.51 4.27 3.39
CA SER A 75 1.17 5.32 2.61
C SER A 75 0.20 6.02 1.65
N ILE A 76 -0.68 5.26 0.98
CA ILE A 76 -1.74 5.80 0.12
C ILE A 76 -2.69 6.66 0.96
N SER A 77 -3.15 6.14 2.09
CA SER A 77 -4.07 6.84 3.00
C SER A 77 -3.48 8.16 3.48
N MET A 78 -2.21 8.16 3.91
CA MET A 78 -1.48 9.37 4.31
C MET A 78 -1.30 10.36 3.17
N SER A 79 -0.94 9.89 1.96
CA SER A 79 -0.79 10.75 0.79
C SER A 79 -2.11 11.48 0.47
N LEU A 80 -3.23 10.76 0.50
CA LEU A 80 -4.55 11.33 0.22
C LEU A 80 -5.05 12.26 1.33
N MET A 81 -4.76 11.95 2.61
CA MET A 81 -5.05 12.87 3.72
C MET A 81 -4.24 14.16 3.62
N ASN A 82 -2.97 14.06 3.21
CA ASN A 82 -2.09 15.22 3.07
C ASN A 82 -2.42 16.07 1.82
N GLY A 83 -2.88 15.43 0.73
CA GLY A 83 -3.39 16.11 -0.47
C GLY A 83 -4.83 16.62 -0.36
N GLY A 84 -5.55 16.24 0.71
CA GLY A 84 -6.97 16.55 0.94
C GLY A 84 -7.27 17.90 1.60
N ARG A 85 -6.30 18.82 1.72
CA ARG A 85 -6.59 20.22 2.07
C ARG A 85 -6.79 21.03 0.79
N PRO A 86 -8.02 21.32 0.36
CA PRO A 86 -8.24 22.41 -0.57
C PRO A 86 -7.79 23.71 0.12
N HIS A 87 -6.95 24.49 -0.55
CA HIS A 87 -6.82 25.93 -0.28
C HIS A 87 -8.01 26.66 -0.91
#